data_AF-A0A2D7RIZ5-F1
#
_entry.id   AF-A0A2D7RIZ5-F1
#
_cell.length_a   1.000
_cell.length_b   1.000
_cell.length_c   1.000
_cell.angle_alpha   90.00
_cell.angle_beta   90.00
_cell.angle_gamma   90.00
#
_symmetry.space_group_name_H-M   'P 1'
#
loop_
_entity.id
_entity.type
_entity.pdbx_description
1 polymer ?
#
loop_
_entity_poly.entity_id
_entity_poly.type
_entity_poly.pdbx_seq_one_letter_code
_entity_poly.pdbx_strand_id
1 'polypeptide(L)'
;MAGQVSHFVNYAPNFPGDHSYSEKRYKDEYDRLLGVMDRVLAEREYLAGEYSIADMASFPWVTAYKRYEVDLDFFANVRRWFDAIKSRPAVRKGIEVGKEVRNFGKGISKESLKTMFNQDAKSISEMAKAKKEE
;
A
#
# COMPACT_ATOMS: atom_id res chain seq x y z
N MET A 1 -8.29 1.67 -0.64
CA MET A 1 -8.23 1.28 0.79
C MET A 1 -7.02 0.41 1.16
N ALA A 2 -6.07 0.20 0.25
CA ALA A 2 -4.87 -0.60 0.53
C ALA A 2 -3.97 0.02 1.62
N GLY A 3 -3.99 1.34 1.82
CA GLY A 3 -3.28 2.00 2.92
C GLY A 3 -3.80 1.61 4.30
N GLN A 4 -5.12 1.53 4.44
CA GLN A 4 -5.79 1.14 5.68
C GLN A 4 -5.55 -0.34 5.98
N VAL A 5 -5.63 -1.23 4.98
CA VAL A 5 -5.21 -2.63 5.14
C VAL A 5 -3.76 -2.70 5.61
N SER A 6 -2.87 -1.96 4.93
CA SER A 6 -1.46 -1.91 5.30
C SER A 6 -1.25 -1.49 6.75
N HIS A 7 -2.01 -0.52 7.24
CA HIS A 7 -1.95 -0.05 8.61
C HIS A 7 -2.21 -1.19 9.62
N PHE A 8 -3.38 -1.84 9.52
CA PHE A 8 -3.77 -2.87 10.47
C PHE A 8 -2.98 -4.17 10.31
N VAL A 9 -2.59 -4.53 9.09
CA VAL A 9 -1.82 -5.75 8.84
C VAL A 9 -0.34 -5.61 9.21
N ASN A 10 0.30 -4.48 8.86
CA ASN A 10 1.76 -4.36 9.00
C ASN A 10 2.20 -3.62 10.28
N TYR A 11 1.38 -2.72 10.82
CA TYR A 11 1.81 -1.79 11.88
C TYR A 11 0.99 -1.89 13.16
N ALA A 12 -0.29 -2.22 13.05
CA ALA A 12 -1.24 -2.25 14.17
C ALA A 12 -2.05 -3.56 14.26
N PRO A 13 -1.44 -4.75 14.25
CA PRO A 13 -2.20 -6.01 14.33
C PRO A 13 -2.95 -6.15 15.67
N ASN A 14 -2.41 -5.60 16.77
CA ASN A 14 -3.03 -5.59 18.12
C ASN A 14 -2.51 -4.44 19.00
N PHE A 15 -2.13 -3.31 18.40
CA PHE A 15 -1.57 -2.16 19.14
C PHE A 15 -2.25 -0.86 18.70
N PRO A 16 -2.69 0.01 19.64
CA PRO A 16 -2.63 -0.16 21.10
C PRO A 16 -3.74 -1.05 21.69
N GLY A 17 -4.61 -1.66 20.86
CA GLY A 17 -5.66 -2.58 21.29
C GLY A 17 -6.09 -3.56 20.19
N ASP A 18 -7.17 -4.31 20.43
CA ASP A 18 -7.73 -5.22 19.43
C ASP A 18 -8.30 -4.44 18.22
N HIS A 19 -7.86 -4.84 17.03
CA HIS A 19 -8.25 -4.23 15.76
C HIS A 19 -8.79 -5.26 14.76
N SER A 20 -9.20 -6.45 15.22
CA SER A 20 -9.68 -7.55 14.38
C SER A 20 -10.83 -7.15 13.44
N TYR A 21 -11.79 -6.34 13.93
CA TYR A 21 -12.86 -5.82 13.09
C TYR A 21 -12.33 -4.90 11.97
N SER A 22 -11.43 -3.98 12.31
CA SER A 22 -10.87 -3.03 11.36
C SER A 22 -10.01 -3.73 10.31
N GLU A 23 -9.16 -4.67 10.74
CA GLU A 23 -8.38 -5.51 9.83
C GLU A 23 -9.29 -6.25 8.85
N LYS A 24 -10.30 -6.98 9.35
CA LYS A 24 -11.24 -7.71 8.51
C LYS A 24 -11.97 -6.78 7.54
N ARG A 25 -12.54 -5.68 8.04
CA ARG A 25 -13.27 -4.70 7.21
C ARG A 25 -12.42 -4.19 6.05
N TYR A 26 -11.17 -3.84 6.32
CA TYR A 26 -10.30 -3.30 5.27
C TYR A 26 -9.78 -4.38 4.33
N LYS A 27 -9.52 -5.62 4.81
CA LYS A 27 -9.20 -6.77 3.96
C LYS A 27 -10.35 -7.03 2.98
N ASP A 28 -11.58 -7.12 3.47
CA ASP A 28 -12.79 -7.30 2.65
C ASP A 28 -12.94 -6.17 1.61
N GLU A 29 -12.65 -4.92 1.98
CA GLU A 29 -12.75 -3.80 1.04
C GLU A 29 -11.61 -3.79 0.00
N TYR A 30 -10.40 -4.23 0.35
CA TYR A 30 -9.32 -4.39 -0.62
C TYR A 30 -9.64 -5.51 -1.62
N ASP A 31 -10.16 -6.64 -1.14
CA ASP A 31 -10.67 -7.73 -1.98
C ASP A 31 -11.78 -7.24 -2.94
N ARG A 32 -12.79 -6.53 -2.43
CA ARG A 32 -13.86 -5.95 -3.25
C ARG A 32 -13.32 -5.00 -4.32
N LEU A 33 -12.33 -4.17 -3.99
CA LEU A 33 -11.70 -3.25 -4.95
C LEU A 33 -10.95 -4.01 -6.05
N LEU A 34 -10.29 -5.12 -5.75
CA LEU A 34 -9.71 -6.00 -6.77
C LEU A 34 -10.80 -6.60 -7.67
N GLY A 35 -11.94 -6.99 -7.12
CA GLY A 35 -13.11 -7.42 -7.91
C GLY A 35 -13.63 -6.33 -8.86
N VAL A 36 -13.67 -5.07 -8.42
CA VAL A 36 -14.03 -3.93 -9.29
C VAL A 36 -13.00 -3.76 -10.41
N MET A 37 -11.71 -3.80 -10.08
CA MET A 37 -10.65 -3.70 -11.07
C MET A 37 -10.73 -4.85 -12.08
N ASP A 38 -10.97 -6.07 -11.62
CA ASP A 38 -11.07 -7.26 -12.49
C ASP A 38 -12.19 -7.11 -13.51
N ARG A 39 -13.36 -6.63 -13.09
CA ARG A 39 -14.49 -6.37 -13.99
C ARG A 39 -14.18 -5.30 -15.03
N VAL A 40 -13.55 -4.19 -14.65
CA VAL A 40 -13.17 -3.12 -15.59
C VAL A 40 -12.13 -3.63 -16.60
N LEU A 41 -11.15 -4.39 -16.11
CA LEU A 41 -10.06 -4.94 -16.91
C LEU A 41 -10.50 -6.14 -17.77
N ALA A 42 -11.68 -6.72 -17.54
CA ALA A 42 -12.27 -7.70 -18.45
C ALA A 42 -12.65 -7.05 -19.80
N GLU A 43 -13.01 -5.77 -19.79
CA GLU A 43 -13.46 -5.03 -20.98
C GLU A 43 -12.34 -4.18 -21.63
N ARG A 44 -11.23 -3.97 -20.92
CA ARG A 44 -10.17 -3.01 -21.30
C ARG A 44 -8.79 -3.56 -20.98
N GLU A 45 -7.78 -3.14 -21.75
CA GLU A 45 -6.40 -3.54 -21.49
C GLU A 45 -5.84 -2.89 -20.21
N TYR A 46 -6.15 -1.61 -19.99
CA TYR A 46 -5.75 -0.82 -18.82
C TYR A 46 -6.96 -0.16 -18.15
N LEU A 47 -6.79 0.37 -16.94
CA LEU A 47 -7.90 0.87 -16.12
C LEU A 47 -8.70 1.98 -16.81
N ALA A 48 -8.04 2.83 -17.60
CA ALA A 48 -8.65 3.92 -18.35
C ALA A 48 -8.77 3.62 -19.87
N GLY A 49 -8.62 2.36 -20.29
CA GLY A 49 -8.53 1.96 -21.70
C GLY A 49 -7.08 1.82 -22.14
N GLU A 50 -6.41 2.94 -22.40
CA GLU A 50 -4.97 2.98 -22.67
C GLU A 50 -4.15 3.16 -21.38
N TYR A 51 -2.88 2.75 -21.39
CA TYR A 51 -2.00 2.87 -20.24
C TYR A 51 -1.85 4.34 -19.82
N SER A 52 -2.17 4.63 -18.56
CA SER A 52 -2.28 6.00 -18.08
C SER A 52 -1.77 6.17 -16.65
N ILE A 53 -1.88 7.40 -16.13
CA ILE A 53 -1.61 7.70 -14.72
C ILE A 53 -2.55 6.92 -13.78
N ALA A 54 -3.71 6.45 -14.23
CA ALA A 54 -4.60 5.63 -13.41
C ALA A 54 -3.94 4.29 -13.06
N ASP A 55 -3.24 3.68 -14.02
CA ASP A 55 -2.47 2.45 -13.82
C ASP A 55 -1.25 2.70 -12.94
N MET A 56 -0.53 3.79 -13.18
CA MET A 56 0.63 4.19 -12.37
C MET A 56 0.24 4.45 -10.91
N ALA A 57 -0.92 5.06 -10.67
CA ALA A 57 -1.42 5.33 -9.32
C ALA A 57 -1.91 4.06 -8.61
N SER A 58 -2.47 3.10 -9.35
CA SER A 58 -3.06 1.88 -8.79
C SER A 58 -2.06 0.76 -8.59
N PHE A 59 -1.12 0.57 -9.53
CA PHE A 59 -0.18 -0.54 -9.55
C PHE A 59 0.63 -0.70 -8.25
N PRO A 60 1.23 0.35 -7.67
CA PRO A 60 2.00 0.22 -6.44
C PRO A 60 1.20 -0.39 -5.28
N TRP A 61 -0.11 -0.09 -5.20
CA TRP A 61 -0.98 -0.62 -4.15
C TRP A 61 -1.25 -2.12 -4.28
N VAL A 62 -1.24 -2.65 -5.51
CA VAL A 62 -1.44 -4.09 -5.77
C VAL A 62 -0.14 -4.88 -5.54
N THR A 63 1.04 -4.25 -5.60
CA THR A 63 2.32 -4.97 -5.39
C THR A 63 2.46 -5.63 -4.02
N ALA A 64 1.70 -5.15 -3.02
CA ALA A 64 1.69 -5.68 -1.67
C ALA A 64 0.65 -6.79 -1.44
N TYR A 65 -0.07 -7.27 -2.48
CA TYR A 65 -1.19 -8.21 -2.35
C TYR A 65 -0.91 -9.43 -1.44
N LYS A 66 0.28 -10.05 -1.55
CA LYS A 66 0.67 -11.19 -0.71
C LYS A 66 0.70 -10.86 0.77
N ARG A 67 1.09 -9.63 1.13
CA ARG A 67 1.12 -9.18 2.53
C ARG A 67 -0.30 -9.04 3.09
N TYR A 68 -1.27 -8.78 2.23
CA TYR A 68 -2.67 -8.67 2.60
C TYR A 68 -3.40 -10.03 2.51
N GLU A 69 -2.65 -11.12 2.37
CA GLU A 69 -3.16 -12.49 2.29
C GLU A 69 -4.15 -12.72 1.15
N VAL A 70 -3.99 -11.94 0.07
CA VAL A 70 -4.78 -12.09 -1.14
C VAL A 70 -4.06 -13.02 -2.10
N ASP A 71 -4.81 -13.91 -2.73
CA ASP A 71 -4.37 -14.62 -3.92
C ASP A 71 -4.86 -13.88 -5.17
N LEU A 72 -3.93 -13.32 -5.94
CA LEU A 72 -4.26 -12.58 -7.16
C LEU A 72 -4.74 -13.49 -8.30
N ASP A 73 -4.49 -14.80 -8.23
CA ASP A 73 -4.88 -15.72 -9.29
C ASP A 73 -6.40 -15.92 -9.36
N PHE A 74 -7.15 -15.55 -8.30
CA PHE A 74 -8.61 -15.44 -8.34
C PHE A 74 -9.13 -14.28 -9.21
N PHE A 75 -8.28 -13.30 -9.53
CA PHE A 75 -8.62 -12.12 -10.33
C PHE A 75 -7.84 -12.14 -11.65
N ALA A 76 -8.27 -13.00 -12.59
CA ALA A 76 -7.52 -13.27 -13.82
C ALA A 76 -7.16 -11.99 -14.62
N ASN A 77 -8.07 -11.02 -14.69
CA ASN A 77 -7.87 -9.79 -15.45
C ASN A 77 -6.91 -8.84 -14.74
N VAL A 78 -6.98 -8.76 -13.41
CA VAL A 78 -6.01 -8.03 -12.57
C VAL A 78 -4.65 -8.70 -12.66
N ARG A 79 -4.59 -10.04 -12.64
CA ARG A 79 -3.33 -10.80 -12.71
C ARG A 79 -2.58 -10.48 -14.00
N ARG A 80 -3.27 -10.57 -15.15
CA ARG A 80 -2.77 -10.18 -16.47
C ARG A 80 -2.30 -8.73 -16.51
N TRP A 81 -3.10 -7.79 -16.01
CA TRP A 81 -2.75 -6.36 -15.95
C TRP A 81 -1.48 -6.12 -15.10
N PHE A 82 -1.38 -6.77 -13.95
CA PHE A 82 -0.24 -6.64 -13.06
C PHE A 82 1.05 -7.16 -13.70
N ASP A 83 1.02 -8.32 -14.38
CA ASP A 83 2.21 -8.86 -15.05
C ASP A 83 2.65 -7.96 -16.20
N ALA A 84 1.70 -7.48 -17.00
CA ALA A 84 1.98 -6.56 -18.09
C ALA A 84 2.70 -5.31 -17.56
N ILE A 85 2.19 -4.66 -16.51
CA ILE A 85 2.81 -3.45 -15.94
C ILE A 85 4.15 -3.76 -15.26
N LYS A 86 4.23 -4.83 -14.45
CA LYS A 86 5.45 -5.21 -13.73
C LYS A 86 6.61 -5.53 -14.68
N SER A 87 6.32 -6.04 -15.88
CA SER A 87 7.34 -6.34 -16.88
C SER A 87 7.94 -5.10 -17.56
N ARG A 88 7.27 -3.94 -17.49
CA ARG A 88 7.70 -2.70 -18.17
C ARG A 88 9.06 -2.22 -17.64
N PRO A 89 10.05 -1.94 -18.52
CA PRO A 89 11.38 -1.48 -18.10
C PRO A 89 11.37 -0.24 -17.20
N ALA A 90 10.51 0.74 -17.50
CA ALA A 90 10.39 1.97 -16.69
C ALA A 90 9.83 1.69 -15.29
N VAL A 91 8.86 0.78 -15.17
CA VAL A 91 8.29 0.37 -13.88
C VAL A 91 9.35 -0.35 -13.05
N ARG A 92 10.09 -1.28 -13.66
CA ARG A 92 11.20 -1.97 -12.99
C ARG A 92 12.26 -0.98 -12.49
N LYS A 93 12.65 -0.01 -13.33
CA LYS A 93 13.57 1.05 -12.92
C LYS A 93 13.04 1.84 -11.73
N GLY A 94 11.75 2.23 -11.75
CA GLY A 94 11.11 2.95 -10.64
C GLY A 94 11.04 2.14 -9.34
N ILE A 95 10.76 0.83 -9.43
CA ILE A 95 10.75 -0.07 -8.26
C ILE A 95 12.12 -0.12 -7.58
N GLU A 96 13.21 -0.12 -8.36
CA GLU A 96 14.58 -0.22 -7.84
C GLU A 96 15.07 1.09 -7.19
N VAL A 97 14.43 2.23 -7.42
CA VAL A 97 14.81 3.50 -6.79
C VAL A 97 14.68 3.41 -5.27
N GLY A 98 15.77 3.75 -4.55
CA GLY A 98 15.79 3.77 -3.10
C GLY A 98 15.78 2.38 -2.46
N LYS A 99 16.09 1.32 -3.22
CA LYS A 99 16.07 -0.07 -2.71
C LYS A 99 17.05 -0.27 -1.56
N GLU A 100 18.21 0.34 -1.65
CA GLU A 100 19.30 0.34 -0.67
C GLU A 100 18.93 1.04 0.65
N VAL A 101 18.02 2.03 0.61
CA VAL A 101 17.56 2.75 1.81
C VAL A 101 16.27 2.18 2.41
N ARG A 102 15.60 1.24 1.74
CA ARG A 102 14.36 0.61 2.25
C ARG A 102 14.67 -0.39 3.36
N ASN A 103 14.05 -0.22 4.52
CA ASN A 103 14.19 -1.12 5.67
C ASN A 103 13.15 -2.26 5.70
N PHE A 104 12.80 -2.83 4.53
CA PHE A 104 11.88 -3.97 4.49
C PHE A 104 12.48 -5.17 5.25
N GLY A 105 11.70 -5.78 6.15
CA GLY A 105 12.07 -6.98 6.88
C GLY A 105 12.89 -6.76 8.17
N LYS A 106 13.36 -5.54 8.46
CA LYS A 106 14.10 -5.24 9.70
C LYS A 106 13.22 -5.05 10.94
N GLY A 107 11.90 -5.20 10.79
CA GLY A 107 10.91 -4.86 11.82
C GLY A 107 10.80 -3.34 12.04
N ILE A 108 9.76 -2.93 12.75
CA ILE A 108 9.56 -1.52 13.10
C ILE A 108 10.14 -1.30 14.50
N SER A 109 11.02 -0.31 14.66
CA SER A 109 11.59 0.00 15.98
C SER A 109 10.53 0.61 16.90
N LYS A 110 10.71 0.46 18.23
CA LYS A 110 9.82 1.09 19.23
C LYS A 110 9.74 2.61 19.06
N GLU A 111 10.86 3.24 18.70
CA GLU A 111 10.93 4.67 18.43
C GLU A 111 10.13 5.04 17.17
N SER A 112 10.25 4.25 16.08
CA SER A 112 9.44 4.45 14.88
C SER A 112 7.95 4.26 15.13
N LEU A 113 7.55 3.28 15.96
CA LEU A 113 6.14 3.11 16.37
C LEU A 113 5.66 4.32 17.19
N LYS A 114 6.47 4.80 18.15
CA LYS A 114 6.12 5.98 18.95
C LYS A 114 5.87 7.20 18.06
N THR A 115 6.75 7.42 17.08
CA THR A 115 6.62 8.48 16.08
C THR A 115 5.38 8.27 15.19
N MET A 116 5.12 7.05 14.75
CA MET A 116 3.98 6.74 13.86
C MET A 116 2.61 6.96 14.51
N PHE A 117 2.45 6.63 15.80
CA PHE A 117 1.15 6.64 16.47
C PHE A 117 0.90 7.89 17.35
N ASN A 118 1.93 8.67 17.68
CA ASN A 118 1.79 9.84 18.58
C ASN A 118 2.17 11.16 17.88
N GLN A 119 1.85 11.28 16.59
CA GLN A 119 1.99 12.53 15.85
C GLN A 119 0.62 13.16 15.60
N ASP A 120 0.50 14.44 15.95
CA ASP A 120 -0.64 15.28 15.65
C ASP A 120 -0.19 16.69 15.21
N ALA A 121 -1.15 17.57 14.94
CA ALA A 121 -0.83 18.93 14.50
C ALA A 121 0.00 19.72 15.55
N LYS A 122 -0.21 19.45 16.85
CA LYS A 122 0.49 20.14 17.94
C LYS A 122 1.92 19.65 18.06
N SER A 123 2.14 18.34 18.05
CA SER A 123 3.48 17.75 18.14
C SER A 123 4.38 18.21 16.99
N ILE A 124 3.83 18.33 15.77
CA ILE A 124 4.58 18.82 14.61
C ILE A 124 4.91 20.32 14.75
N SER A 125 3.98 21.12 15.25
CA SER A 125 4.22 22.55 15.50
C SER A 125 5.33 22.78 16.53
N GLU A 126 5.34 22.00 17.61
CA GLU A 126 6.37 22.06 18.66
C GLU A 126 7.75 21.63 18.12
N MET A 127 7.83 20.53 17.37
CA MET A 127 9.07 20.11 16.72
C MET A 127 9.64 21.16 15.76
N ALA A 128 8.77 21.83 14.99
CA ALA A 128 9.18 22.86 14.05
C ALA A 128 9.70 24.13 14.74
N LYS A 129 9.23 24.44 15.96
CA LYS A 129 9.75 25.55 16.77
C LYS A 129 11.11 25.21 17.37
N ALA A 130 11.25 24.04 17.98
CA ALA A 130 12.51 23.58 18.57
C ALA A 130 13.67 23.57 17.56
N LYS A 131 13.41 23.14 16.31
CA LYS A 131 14.41 23.12 15.23
C LYS A 131 14.83 24.51 14.71
N LYS A 132 14.08 25.57 15.02
CA LYS A 132 14.46 26.96 14.70
C LYS A 132 15.26 27.63 15.81
N GLU A 133 15.28 27.02 17.00
CA GLU A 133 16.00 27.51 18.18
C GLU A 133 17.41 26.87 18.31
N GLU A 134 17.68 25.80 17.55
CA GLU A 134 19.02 25.22 17.28
C GLU A 134 19.69 25.87 16.06
#